data_AF-A0A6A4I7D5-F1
#
_entry.id   AF-A0A6A4I7D5-F1
#
_cell.length_a   1.000
_cell.length_b   1.000
_cell.length_c   1.000
_cell.angle_alpha   90.00
_cell.angle_beta   90.00
_cell.angle_gamma   90.00
#
_symmetry.space_group_name_H-M   'P 1'
#
loop_
_entity.id
_entity.type
_entity.pdbx_description
1 polymer ?
#
loop_
_entity_poly.entity_id
_entity_poly.type
_entity_poly.pdbx_seq_one_letter_code
_entity_poly.pdbx_strand_id
1 'polypeptide(L)'
;MSAPPSYLQSFSLLAKRSSSVCAGKQQGSSYPQLYAEKAEVEKSVDALRFNCAQRAHQNTMESIPLLYLTTCLTATKLPIVAASLCGTWVLARVFYTRGYVTGKPEKRERGAQTSILALFGLIGTATYVVGSAVKGQLGF
;
A
#
# COMPACT_ATOMS: atom_id res chain seq x y z
N MET A 1 6.93 27.69 -16.76
CA MET A 1 7.17 26.36 -16.16
C MET A 1 5.97 26.00 -15.28
N SER A 2 5.06 25.14 -15.74
CA SER A 2 3.92 24.67 -14.94
C SER A 2 4.39 23.65 -13.89
N ALA A 3 3.99 23.81 -12.62
CA ALA A 3 4.35 22.89 -11.55
C ALA A 3 3.94 21.45 -11.89
N PRO A 4 4.77 20.43 -11.60
CA PRO A 4 4.39 19.04 -11.82
C PRO A 4 3.17 18.70 -10.96
N PRO A 5 2.28 17.83 -11.44
CA PRO A 5 1.09 17.46 -10.70
C PRO A 5 1.45 16.92 -9.31
N SER A 6 0.62 17.25 -8.32
CA SER A 6 0.91 17.10 -6.88
C SER A 6 1.45 15.74 -6.45
N TYR A 7 1.11 14.66 -7.15
CA TYR A 7 1.63 13.31 -6.90
C TYR A 7 3.09 13.11 -7.35
N LEU A 8 3.52 13.68 -8.47
CA LEU A 8 4.92 13.63 -8.90
C LEU A 8 5.80 14.48 -7.99
N GLN A 9 5.25 15.59 -7.48
CA GLN A 9 5.93 16.39 -6.47
C GLN A 9 6.12 15.60 -5.17
N SER A 10 5.11 14.85 -4.72
CA SER A 10 5.26 13.97 -3.55
C SER A 10 6.24 12.82 -3.77
N PHE A 11 6.23 12.13 -4.92
CA PHE A 11 7.21 11.08 -5.21
C PHE A 11 8.64 11.62 -5.29
N SER A 12 8.84 12.75 -5.96
CA SER A 12 10.15 13.41 -6.04
C SER A 12 10.59 13.98 -4.69
N LEU A 13 9.68 14.47 -3.84
CA LEU A 13 9.96 14.86 -2.46
C LEU A 13 10.27 13.66 -1.57
N LEU A 14 9.60 12.52 -1.76
CA LEU A 14 9.87 11.29 -1.02
C LEU A 14 11.23 10.73 -1.40
N ALA A 15 11.58 10.73 -2.68
CA ALA A 15 12.90 10.35 -3.16
C ALA A 15 14.00 11.32 -2.68
N LYS A 16 13.75 12.63 -2.72
CA LYS A 16 14.68 13.65 -2.19
C LYS A 16 14.84 13.52 -0.69
N ARG A 17 13.75 13.43 0.07
CA ARG A 17 13.80 13.33 1.54
C ARG A 17 14.31 11.97 2.00
N SER A 18 14.03 10.86 1.31
CA SER A 18 14.66 9.56 1.60
C SER A 18 16.16 9.59 1.33
N SER A 19 16.59 10.23 0.25
CA SER A 19 18.03 10.45 -0.01
C SER A 19 18.67 11.40 1.00
N SER A 20 17.95 12.42 1.49
CA SER A 20 18.40 13.29 2.58
C SER A 20 18.30 12.65 3.97
N VAL A 21 17.48 11.62 4.17
CA VAL A 21 17.42 10.78 5.37
C VAL A 21 18.60 9.80 5.35
N CYS A 22 18.93 9.25 4.19
CA CYS A 22 20.16 8.46 3.97
C CYS A 22 21.44 9.34 4.01
N ALA A 23 21.36 10.61 3.59
CA ALA A 23 22.48 11.57 3.61
C ALA A 23 22.49 12.46 4.87
N GLY A 24 21.48 12.36 5.73
CA GLY A 24 21.17 13.26 6.84
C GLY A 24 21.98 12.98 8.09
N LYS A 25 23.29 13.10 7.98
CA LYS A 25 24.23 13.29 9.10
C LYS A 25 24.30 14.74 9.58
N GLN A 26 23.53 15.69 9.03
CA GLN A 26 23.89 17.11 9.12
C GLN A 26 23.02 18.05 9.97
N GLN A 27 21.96 17.60 10.67
CA GLN A 27 21.30 18.45 11.65
C GLN A 27 20.96 17.68 12.94
N GLY A 28 21.93 17.66 13.86
CA GLY A 28 21.75 17.70 15.31
C GLY A 28 21.02 16.55 16.04
N SER A 29 20.34 15.64 15.35
CA SER A 29 19.63 14.53 15.97
C SER A 29 20.13 13.20 15.43
N SER A 30 20.64 12.38 16.35
CA SER A 30 21.08 11.01 16.11
C SER A 30 19.94 10.19 15.49
N TYR A 31 20.26 9.50 14.40
CA TYR A 31 19.43 8.54 13.64
C TYR A 31 18.39 9.13 12.65
N PRO A 32 18.32 8.58 11.42
CA PRO A 32 17.31 8.96 10.44
C PRO A 32 15.88 8.78 10.97
N GLN A 33 15.10 9.85 10.97
CA GLN A 33 13.71 9.85 11.43
C GLN A 33 12.76 9.46 10.29
N LEU A 34 11.82 8.56 10.58
CA LEU A 34 10.89 7.99 9.60
C LEU A 34 9.75 8.94 9.22
N TYR A 35 9.31 9.77 10.17
CA TYR A 35 8.24 10.75 10.02
C TYR A 35 8.78 12.16 10.31
N ALA A 36 8.21 13.17 9.66
CA ALA A 36 8.41 14.57 10.00
C ALA A 36 7.75 14.91 11.34
N GLU A 37 8.39 15.76 12.15
CA GLU A 37 7.84 16.18 13.44
C GLU A 37 6.53 16.98 13.29
N LYS A 38 5.68 16.93 14.31
CA LYS A 38 4.39 17.65 14.33
C LYS A 38 4.57 19.16 14.07
N ALA A 39 5.61 19.75 14.64
CA ALA A 39 5.95 21.16 14.45
C ALA A 39 6.35 21.49 12.99
N GLU A 40 6.89 20.53 12.23
CA GLU A 40 7.20 20.71 10.80
C GLU A 40 5.97 20.47 9.90
N VAL A 41 5.12 19.53 10.31
CA VAL A 41 3.86 19.19 9.64
C VAL A 41 2.87 20.36 9.69
N GLU A 42 2.82 21.10 10.78
CA GLU A 42 2.00 22.31 10.92
C GLU A 42 2.53 23.48 10.09
N LYS A 43 3.84 23.54 9.86
CA LYS A 43 4.51 24.61 9.10
C LYS A 43 4.50 24.35 7.59
N SER A 44 4.43 23.09 7.15
CA SER A 44 4.54 22.73 5.75
C SER A 44 3.56 21.63 5.32
N VAL A 45 2.74 21.97 4.32
CA VAL A 45 1.84 21.02 3.65
C VAL A 45 2.60 19.85 3.02
N ASP A 46 3.86 20.05 2.61
CA ASP A 46 4.68 19.00 2.02
C ASP A 46 5.20 18.00 3.06
N ALA A 47 5.45 18.45 4.30
CA ALA A 47 5.77 17.56 5.42
C ALA A 47 4.57 16.70 5.82
N LEU A 48 3.35 17.26 5.79
CA LEU A 48 2.11 16.49 5.98
C LEU A 48 1.95 15.42 4.89
N ARG A 49 2.10 15.80 3.61
CA ARG A 49 2.01 14.86 2.47
C ARG A 49 3.05 13.75 2.56
N PHE A 50 4.26 14.05 3.03
CA PHE A 50 5.31 13.05 3.25
C PHE A 50 4.89 12.01 4.31
N ASN A 51 4.41 12.46 5.47
CA ASN A 51 3.92 11.56 6.51
C ASN A 51 2.72 10.74 6.04
N CYS A 52 1.83 11.35 5.26
CA CYS A 52 0.70 10.67 4.65
C CYS A 52 1.15 9.57 3.67
N ALA A 53 2.11 9.84 2.79
CA ALA A 53 2.66 8.85 1.87
C ALA A 53 3.39 7.71 2.61
N GLN A 54 4.16 8.03 3.64
CA GLN A 54 4.80 7.07 4.56
C GLN A 54 3.77 6.11 5.17
N ARG A 55 2.66 6.63 5.71
CA ARG A 55 1.63 5.79 6.33
C ARG A 55 0.93 4.89 5.31
N ALA A 56 0.64 5.40 4.11
CA ALA A 56 0.06 4.61 3.03
C ALA A 56 0.98 3.47 2.58
N HIS A 57 2.30 3.71 2.56
CA HIS A 57 3.31 2.70 2.25
C HIS A 57 3.35 1.61 3.33
N GLN A 58 3.41 1.98 4.61
CA GLN A 58 3.37 1.02 5.72
C GLN A 58 2.10 0.16 5.70
N ASN A 59 0.93 0.75 5.46
CA ASN A 59 -0.31 -0.03 5.37
C ASN A 59 -0.32 -1.04 4.21
N THR A 60 0.38 -0.71 3.11
CA THR A 60 0.55 -1.64 1.99
C THR A 60 1.47 -2.79 2.40
N MET A 61 2.59 -2.51 3.09
CA MET A 61 3.49 -3.54 3.62
C MET A 61 2.83 -4.46 4.66
N GLU A 62 1.94 -3.93 5.50
CA GLU A 62 1.14 -4.74 6.43
C GLU A 62 0.23 -5.74 5.69
N SER A 63 -0.20 -5.43 4.47
CA SER A 63 -1.15 -6.24 3.70
C SER A 63 -0.50 -7.22 2.71
N ILE A 64 0.71 -6.91 2.23
CA ILE A 64 1.43 -7.71 1.22
C ILE A 64 1.61 -9.18 1.64
N PRO A 65 2.04 -9.51 2.87
CA PRO A 65 2.24 -10.91 3.26
C PRO A 65 0.97 -11.74 3.09
N LEU A 66 -0.17 -11.21 3.54
CA LEU A 66 -1.45 -11.92 3.44
C LEU A 66 -1.93 -12.03 1.98
N LEU A 67 -1.75 -10.98 1.18
CA LEU A 67 -2.06 -10.99 -0.24
C LEU A 67 -1.25 -12.06 -0.99
N TYR A 68 0.06 -12.13 -0.75
CA TYR A 68 0.94 -13.08 -1.44
C TYR A 68 0.64 -14.52 -1.03
N LEU A 69 0.44 -14.78 0.26
CA LEU A 69 0.09 -16.11 0.73
C LEU A 69 -1.22 -16.61 0.11
N THR A 70 -2.28 -15.80 0.13
CA THR A 70 -3.58 -16.18 -0.44
C THR A 70 -3.54 -16.30 -1.97
N THR A 71 -2.77 -15.45 -2.65
CA THR A 71 -2.58 -15.52 -4.11
C THR A 71 -1.80 -16.77 -4.52
N CYS A 72 -0.70 -17.11 -3.83
CA CYS A 72 0.08 -18.31 -4.11
C CYS A 72 -0.75 -19.58 -3.89
N LEU A 73 -1.54 -19.64 -2.81
CA LEU A 73 -2.44 -20.77 -2.54
C LEU A 73 -3.51 -20.93 -3.63
N THR A 74 -4.19 -19.83 -4.00
CA THR A 74 -5.25 -19.85 -5.02
C THR A 74 -4.72 -20.17 -6.41
N ALA A 75 -3.52 -19.68 -6.75
CA ALA A 75 -2.92 -19.87 -8.06
C ALA A 75 -2.64 -21.35 -8.40
N THR A 76 -2.52 -22.23 -7.40
CA THR A 76 -2.29 -23.66 -7.61
C THR A 76 -3.42 -24.36 -8.35
N LYS A 77 -4.68 -23.92 -8.17
CA LYS A 77 -5.87 -24.50 -8.81
C LYS A 77 -6.60 -23.51 -9.72
N LEU A 78 -6.58 -22.21 -9.40
CA LEU A 78 -7.33 -21.16 -10.08
C LEU A 78 -6.41 -19.97 -10.45
N PRO A 79 -5.44 -20.16 -11.37
CA PRO A 79 -4.43 -19.14 -11.67
C PRO A 79 -5.01 -17.85 -12.27
N ILE A 80 -6.03 -17.94 -13.13
CA ILE A 80 -6.66 -16.77 -13.76
C ILE A 80 -7.41 -15.92 -12.71
N VAL A 81 -8.10 -16.57 -11.77
CA VAL A 81 -8.84 -15.88 -10.70
C VAL A 81 -7.87 -15.25 -9.71
N ALA A 82 -6.78 -15.95 -9.36
CA ALA A 82 -5.74 -15.40 -8.49
C ALA A 82 -5.09 -14.15 -9.12
N ALA A 83 -4.76 -14.20 -10.42
CA ALA A 83 -4.17 -13.08 -11.14
C ALA A 83 -5.12 -11.88 -11.24
N SER A 84 -6.41 -12.09 -11.54
CA SER A 84 -7.38 -11.00 -11.68
C SER A 84 -7.67 -10.30 -10.34
N LEU A 85 -7.81 -11.06 -9.25
CA LEU A 85 -8.04 -10.50 -7.91
C LEU A 85 -6.80 -9.76 -7.39
N CYS A 86 -5.60 -10.34 -7.57
CA CYS A 86 -4.35 -9.69 -7.22
C CYS A 86 -4.14 -8.40 -8.03
N GLY A 87 -4.38 -8.44 -9.34
CA GLY A 87 -4.31 -7.25 -10.20
C GLY A 87 -5.30 -6.16 -9.78
N THR A 88 -6.54 -6.55 -9.45
CA THR A 88 -7.55 -5.62 -8.93
C THR A 88 -7.10 -4.97 -7.62
N TRP A 89 -6.49 -5.75 -6.72
CA TRP A 89 -5.95 -5.23 -5.47
C TRP A 89 -4.80 -4.23 -5.69
N VAL A 90 -3.89 -4.51 -6.64
CA VAL A 90 -2.79 -3.59 -6.99
C VAL A 90 -3.34 -2.28 -7.56
N LEU A 91 -4.32 -2.34 -8.46
CA LEU A 91 -4.97 -1.13 -9.01
C LEU A 91 -5.68 -0.34 -7.91
N ALA A 92 -6.39 -1.00 -7.00
CA ALA A 92 -7.02 -0.37 -5.84
C ALA A 92 -5.99 0.37 -4.97
N ARG A 93 -4.78 -0.18 -4.77
CA ARG A 93 -3.69 0.48 -4.03
C ARG A 93 -3.12 1.70 -4.75
N VAL A 94 -3.07 1.69 -6.08
CA VAL A 94 -2.69 2.89 -6.86
C VAL A 94 -3.71 4.01 -6.61
N PHE A 95 -5.01 3.72 -6.64
CA PHE A 95 -6.04 4.73 -6.32
C PHE A 95 -6.01 5.15 -4.85
N TYR A 96 -5.77 4.22 -3.92
CA TYR A 96 -5.64 4.50 -2.49
C TYR A 96 -4.50 5.48 -2.19
N THR A 97 -3.31 5.21 -2.70
CA THR A 97 -2.13 6.09 -2.51
C THR A 97 -2.34 7.45 -3.15
N ARG A 98 -2.94 7.51 -4.35
CA ARG A 98 -3.32 8.78 -5.00
C ARG A 98 -4.30 9.59 -4.15
N GLY A 99 -5.32 8.96 -3.57
CA GLY A 99 -6.25 9.59 -2.64
C GLY A 99 -5.55 10.12 -1.40
N TYR A 100 -4.63 9.34 -0.84
CA TYR A 100 -3.89 9.65 0.38
C TYR A 100 -2.97 10.89 0.25
N VAL A 101 -2.34 11.06 -0.91
CA VAL A 101 -1.43 12.19 -1.20
C VAL A 101 -2.19 13.52 -1.40
N THR A 102 -3.50 13.47 -1.67
CA THR A 102 -4.34 14.67 -1.80
C THR A 102 -4.58 15.41 -0.47
N GLY A 103 -4.25 14.82 0.68
CA GLY A 103 -4.43 15.43 2.01
C GLY A 103 -5.87 15.48 2.51
N LYS A 104 -6.84 14.90 1.77
CA LYS A 104 -8.24 14.76 2.20
C LYS A 104 -8.53 13.30 2.55
N PRO A 105 -8.94 12.99 3.79
CA PRO A 105 -9.14 11.61 4.24
C PRO A 105 -10.22 10.87 3.44
N GLU A 106 -11.28 11.56 3.00
CA GLU A 106 -12.39 10.97 2.25
C GLU A 106 -11.98 10.36 0.90
N LYS A 107 -10.92 10.89 0.27
CA LYS A 107 -10.49 10.44 -1.06
C LYS A 107 -9.84 9.06 -1.04
N ARG A 108 -9.54 8.49 0.14
CA ARG A 108 -8.93 7.15 0.29
C ARG A 108 -9.96 6.01 0.30
N GLU A 109 -11.21 6.30 0.65
CA GLU A 109 -12.24 5.30 0.97
C GLU A 109 -12.49 4.34 -0.19
N ARG A 110 -12.60 4.88 -1.42
CA ARG A 110 -12.86 4.05 -2.61
C ARG A 110 -11.74 3.03 -2.89
N GLY A 111 -10.47 3.46 -2.76
CA GLY A 111 -9.32 2.56 -2.92
C GLY A 111 -9.20 1.56 -1.78
N ALA A 112 -9.55 1.97 -0.56
CA ALA A 112 -9.55 1.09 0.60
C ALA A 112 -10.63 0.00 0.48
N GLN A 113 -11.87 0.38 0.20
CA GLN A 113 -13.01 -0.54 0.05
C GLN A 113 -12.77 -1.56 -1.06
N THR A 114 -12.31 -1.13 -2.23
CA THR A 114 -11.99 -2.03 -3.34
C THR A 114 -10.84 -3.00 -3.00
N SER A 115 -9.81 -2.53 -2.30
CA SER A 115 -8.71 -3.40 -1.84
C SER A 115 -9.17 -4.44 -0.80
N ILE A 116 -10.08 -4.06 0.09
CA ILE A 116 -10.66 -4.96 1.11
C ILE A 116 -11.53 -6.03 0.43
N LEU A 117 -12.39 -5.64 -0.50
CA LEU A 117 -13.23 -6.57 -1.25
C LEU A 117 -12.41 -7.60 -2.05
N ALA A 118 -11.35 -7.14 -2.72
CA ALA A 118 -10.44 -8.03 -3.44
C ALA A 118 -9.72 -9.01 -2.50
N LEU A 119 -9.32 -8.54 -1.32
CA LEU A 119 -8.67 -9.37 -0.30
C LEU A 119 -9.61 -10.44 0.26
N PHE A 120 -10.86 -10.09 0.58
CA PHE A 120 -11.87 -11.06 1.00
C PHE A 120 -12.18 -12.09 -0.08
N GLY A 121 -12.22 -11.67 -1.35
CA GLY A 121 -12.35 -12.58 -2.48
C GLY A 121 -11.20 -13.59 -2.57
N LEU A 122 -9.95 -13.13 -2.35
CA LEU A 122 -8.77 -14.00 -2.32
C LEU A 122 -8.79 -14.97 -1.13
N ILE A 123 -9.21 -14.52 0.04
CA ILE A 123 -9.33 -15.39 1.22
C ILE A 123 -10.40 -16.47 0.95
N GLY A 124 -11.58 -16.08 0.45
CA GLY A 124 -12.67 -17.03 0.15
C GLY A 124 -12.28 -18.07 -0.90
N THR A 125 -11.61 -17.65 -1.96
CA THR A 125 -11.11 -18.58 -2.99
C THR A 125 -9.98 -19.45 -2.46
N ALA A 126 -9.11 -18.94 -1.58
CA ALA A 126 -8.05 -19.73 -0.95
C ALA A 126 -8.63 -20.83 -0.05
N THR A 127 -9.62 -20.48 0.78
CA THR A 127 -10.32 -21.45 1.64
C THR A 127 -11.01 -22.52 0.81
N TYR A 128 -11.65 -22.16 -0.31
CA TYR A 128 -12.25 -23.14 -1.23
C TYR A 128 -11.22 -24.09 -1.83
N VAL A 129 -10.08 -23.57 -2.30
CA VAL A 129 -9.00 -24.40 -2.87
C VAL A 129 -8.47 -25.38 -1.83
N VAL A 130 -8.19 -24.93 -0.61
CA VAL A 130 -7.74 -25.80 0.48
C VAL A 130 -8.81 -26.84 0.84
N GLY A 131 -10.07 -26.42 0.98
CA GLY A 131 -11.18 -27.32 1.27
C GLY A 131 -11.38 -28.41 0.19
N SER A 132 -11.23 -28.04 -1.09
CA SER A 132 -11.30 -29.00 -2.21
C SER A 132 -10.14 -29.99 -2.19
N ALA A 133 -8.93 -29.54 -1.80
CA ALA A 133 -7.76 -30.41 -1.68
C ALA A 133 -7.92 -31.40 -0.53
N VAL A 134 -8.42 -30.95 0.62
CA VAL A 134 -8.67 -31.80 1.79
C VAL A 134 -9.75 -32.85 1.49
N LYS A 135 -10.86 -32.46 0.84
CA LYS A 135 -11.90 -33.42 0.42
C LYS A 135 -11.33 -34.50 -0.50
N GLY A 136 -10.53 -34.11 -1.49
CA GLY A 136 -9.86 -35.05 -2.40
C GLY A 136 -8.90 -36.02 -1.70
N GLN A 137 -8.30 -35.64 -0.56
CA GLN A 137 -7.46 -36.53 0.24
C GLN A 137 -8.27 -37.47 1.15
N LEU A 138 -9.45 -37.04 1.61
CA LEU A 138 -10.31 -37.82 2.51
C LEU A 138 -11.28 -38.77 1.79
N GLY A 139 -11.35 -38.72 0.46
CA GLY A 139 -12.09 -39.72 -0.34
C GLY A 139 -13.61 -39.60 -0.29
N PHE A 140 -14.15 -38.40 0.01
CA PHE A 140 -15.58 -38.07 -0.09
C PHE A 140 -15.89 -37.28 -1.35
#